data_AF-A0A2D5VM33-F1
#
_entry.id   AF-A0A2D5VM33-F1
#
_cell.length_a   1.000
_cell.length_b   1.000
_cell.length_c   1.000
_cell.angle_alpha   90.00
_cell.angle_beta   90.00
_cell.angle_gamma   90.00
#
_symmetry.space_group_name_H-M   'P 1'
#
loop_
_entity.id
_entity.type
_entity.pdbx_description
1 polymer ?
#
loop_
_entity_poly.entity_id
_entity_poly.type
_entity_poly.pdbx_seq_one_letter_code
_entity_poly.pdbx_strand_id
1 'polypeptide(L)'
;MAKRNDWELIEREYRTGRYSLAQLEARHGVNRSNISRRAKKYGWKKDLTERVRERTQEKITRAALPPEAQAALDDDVVEQAANENAAVVKGHRKTLERWRGITESFAVLLESQLAEGKINVDLPTGGVAEIDVPLEYVGKCMGHGTQALERVVRLERQNYGLDASDKDEGVKSFEELMAEVAPSDSGAE
;
A
#
# COMPACT_ATOMS: atom_id res chain seq x y z
N MET A 1 1.52 -4.21 35.48
CA MET A 1 2.42 -3.07 35.79
C MET A 1 2.84 -2.43 34.48
N ALA A 2 2.50 -1.16 34.25
CA ALA A 2 2.83 -0.47 33.00
C ALA A 2 4.35 -0.34 32.87
N LYS A 3 4.93 -0.95 31.82
CA LYS A 3 6.34 -0.81 31.47
C LYS A 3 6.60 0.70 31.35
N ARG A 4 7.38 1.26 32.27
CA ARG A 4 7.67 2.69 32.31
C ARG A 4 8.50 2.99 31.07
N ASN A 5 7.85 3.47 30.01
CA ASN A 5 8.53 3.78 28.75
C ASN A 5 9.70 4.70 29.02
N ASP A 6 10.89 4.26 28.63
CA ASP A 6 12.14 4.99 28.84
C ASP A 6 12.26 6.10 27.79
N TRP A 7 11.59 7.21 28.08
CA TRP A 7 11.46 8.32 27.14
C TRP A 7 12.80 9.00 26.82
N GLU A 8 13.76 8.96 27.74
CA GLU A 8 15.12 9.49 27.51
C GLU A 8 15.88 8.65 26.49
N LEU A 9 15.73 7.31 26.55
CA LEU A 9 16.29 6.41 25.56
C LEU A 9 15.66 6.63 24.17
N ILE A 10 14.33 6.72 24.12
CA ILE A 10 13.59 6.97 22.87
C ILE A 10 13.99 8.34 22.29
N GLU A 11 14.15 9.35 23.13
CA GLU A 11 14.61 10.68 22.73
C GLU A 11 16.00 10.65 22.12
N ARG A 12 16.96 10.00 22.79
CA ARG A 12 18.34 9.87 22.31
C ARG A 12 18.38 9.18 20.95
N GLU A 13 17.67 8.07 20.79
CA GLU A 13 17.60 7.33 19.52
C GLU A 13 16.81 8.07 18.45
N TYR A 14 15.78 8.82 18.81
CA TYR A 14 15.07 9.69 17.87
C TYR A 14 16.01 10.79 17.33
N ARG A 15 16.79 11.41 18.22
CA ARG A 15 17.73 12.49 17.90
C ARG A 15 18.87 12.03 17.00
N THR A 16 19.27 10.75 17.00
CA THR A 16 20.33 10.27 16.09
C THR A 16 19.91 10.24 14.61
N GLY A 17 18.61 10.35 14.30
CA GLY A 17 18.12 10.32 12.92
C GLY A 17 18.27 8.97 12.20
N ARG A 18 18.91 7.98 12.84
CA ARG A 18 19.21 6.63 12.31
C ARG A 18 17.98 5.73 12.20
N TYR A 19 17.01 5.92 13.10
CA TYR A 19 15.80 5.08 13.15
C TYR A 19 14.56 5.81 12.66
N SER A 20 13.73 5.11 11.89
CA SER A 20 12.37 5.55 11.55
C SER A 20 11.44 5.42 12.77
N LEU A 21 10.32 6.13 12.76
CA LEU A 21 9.33 6.03 13.84
C LEU A 21 8.76 4.61 13.98
N ALA A 22 8.65 3.86 12.88
CA ALA A 22 8.21 2.46 12.89
C ALA A 22 9.26 1.54 13.52
N GLN A 23 10.55 1.79 13.28
CA GLN A 23 11.64 1.04 13.91
C GLN A 23 11.74 1.35 15.42
N LEU A 24 11.55 2.62 15.82
CA LEU A 24 11.49 3.00 17.23
C LEU A 24 10.27 2.37 17.93
N GLU A 25 9.13 2.27 17.24
CA GLU A 25 7.94 1.56 17.75
C GLU A 25 8.22 0.07 17.97
N ALA A 26 8.83 -0.62 17.00
CA ALA A 26 9.18 -2.03 17.11
C ALA A 26 10.19 -2.30 18.25
N ARG A 27 11.15 -1.38 18.46
CA ARG A 27 12.21 -1.53 19.48
C ARG A 27 11.70 -1.27 20.90
N HIS A 28 10.88 -0.23 21.09
CA HIS A 28 10.46 0.23 22.42
C HIS A 28 9.04 -0.18 22.80
N GLY A 29 8.27 -0.76 21.87
CA GLY A 29 6.87 -1.11 22.07
C GLY A 29 5.95 0.11 22.23
N VAL A 30 6.41 1.30 21.82
CA VAL A 30 5.66 2.56 21.92
C VAL A 30 5.14 2.95 20.55
N ASN A 31 3.82 3.09 20.43
CA ASN A 31 3.19 3.45 19.17
C ASN A 31 3.83 4.69 18.52
N ARG A 32 4.15 4.64 17.21
CA ARG A 32 4.79 5.72 16.46
C ARG A 32 4.11 7.09 16.63
N SER A 33 2.78 7.11 16.77
CA SER A 33 1.99 8.33 16.95
C SER A 33 2.22 8.98 18.32
N ASN A 34 2.54 8.20 19.35
CA ASN A 34 2.92 8.72 20.67
C ASN A 34 4.33 9.31 20.65
N ILE A 35 5.28 8.63 19.99
CA ILE A 35 6.65 9.13 19.81
C ILE A 35 6.63 10.46 19.04
N SER A 36 5.88 10.53 17.94
CA SER A 36 5.75 11.75 17.13
C SER A 36 5.14 12.93 17.91
N ARG A 37 4.04 12.69 18.64
CA ARG A 37 3.42 13.73 19.48
C ARG A 37 4.37 14.24 20.56
N ARG A 38 5.14 13.34 21.17
CA ARG A 38 6.11 13.72 22.20
C ARG A 38 7.29 14.50 21.61
N ALA A 39 7.84 14.06 20.48
CA ALA A 39 8.88 14.78 19.76
C ALA A 39 8.47 16.22 19.44
N LYS A 40 7.22 16.43 18.98
CA LYS A 40 6.67 17.78 18.75
C LYS A 40 6.55 18.59 20.05
N LYS A 41 6.00 17.99 21.11
CA LYS A 41 5.78 18.66 22.40
C LYS A 41 7.07 19.09 23.09
N TYR A 42 8.14 18.29 22.99
CA TYR A 42 9.42 18.51 23.67
C TYR A 42 10.53 18.98 22.73
N GLY A 43 10.21 19.33 21.48
CA GLY A 43 11.16 19.93 20.54
C GLY A 43 12.30 19.01 20.10
N TRP A 44 12.08 17.70 20.03
CA TRP A 44 13.12 16.76 19.60
C TRP A 44 13.46 16.99 18.12
N LYS A 45 14.73 17.24 17.82
CA LYS A 45 15.25 17.39 16.47
C LYS A 45 16.12 16.20 16.09
N LYS A 46 15.99 15.71 14.87
CA LYS A 46 16.87 14.67 14.33
C LYS A 46 18.17 15.33 13.86
N ASP A 47 19.30 14.77 14.28
CA ASP A 47 20.59 15.01 13.66
C ASP A 47 20.63 14.23 12.35
N LEU A 48 20.65 14.95 11.24
CA LEU A 48 20.71 14.40 9.90
C LEU A 48 22.10 14.58 9.28
N THR A 49 23.08 15.09 10.03
CA THR A 49 24.40 15.49 9.52
C THR A 49 25.09 14.34 8.79
N GLU A 50 25.06 13.13 9.37
CA GLU A 50 25.67 11.95 8.76
C GLU A 50 24.96 11.52 7.46
N ARG A 51 23.62 11.52 7.46
CA ARG A 51 22.82 11.22 6.26
C ARG A 51 23.03 12.26 5.16
N VAL A 52 23.14 13.54 5.52
CA VAL A 52 23.44 14.61 4.56
C VAL A 52 24.83 14.40 3.99
N ARG A 53 25.82 14.11 4.83
CA ARG A 53 27.20 13.83 4.39
C ARG A 53 27.28 12.63 3.46
N GLU A 54 26.61 11.53 3.78
CA GLU A 54 26.54 10.33 2.94
C GLU A 54 25.93 10.64 1.58
N ARG A 55 24.78 11.34 1.55
CA ARG A 55 24.13 11.75 0.29
C ARG A 55 24.96 12.73 -0.51
N THR A 56 25.68 13.63 0.15
CA THR A 56 26.61 14.55 -0.52
C THR A 56 27.79 13.77 -1.12
N GLN A 57 28.34 12.80 -0.40
CA GLN A 57 29.42 11.96 -0.90
C GLN A 57 28.96 11.10 -2.09
N GLU A 58 27.78 10.49 -2.01
CA GLU A 58 27.15 9.76 -3.13
C GLU A 58 27.03 10.65 -4.37
N LYS A 59 26.53 11.88 -4.21
CA LYS A 59 26.40 12.84 -5.32
C LYS A 59 27.74 13.23 -5.93
N ILE A 60 28.75 13.49 -5.10
CA ILE A 60 30.10 13.85 -5.57
C ILE A 60 30.71 12.67 -6.33
N THR A 61 30.65 11.47 -5.76
CA THR A 61 31.18 10.26 -6.39
C THR A 61 30.47 9.97 -7.70
N ARG A 62 29.14 10.13 -7.77
CA ARG A 62 28.36 9.95 -9.00
C ARG A 62 28.69 11.00 -10.06
N ALA A 63 28.83 12.27 -9.68
CA ALA A 63 29.18 13.35 -10.60
C ALA A 63 30.61 13.21 -11.16
N ALA A 64 31.49 12.49 -10.45
CA ALA A 64 32.85 12.19 -10.90
C ALA A 64 32.92 11.04 -11.93
N LEU A 65 31.82 10.32 -12.17
CA LEU A 65 31.76 9.27 -13.19
C LEU A 65 31.63 9.89 -14.60
N PRO A 66 32.19 9.25 -15.65
CA PRO A 66 31.90 9.60 -17.03
C PRO A 66 30.39 9.56 -17.34
N PRO A 67 29.89 10.38 -18.28
CA PRO A 67 28.47 10.41 -18.63
C PRO A 67 27.90 9.03 -19.00
N GLU A 68 28.67 8.19 -19.69
CA GLU A 68 28.22 6.84 -20.06
C GLU A 68 28.01 5.93 -18.83
N ALA A 69 28.87 6.07 -17.82
CA ALA A 69 28.78 5.30 -16.58
C ALA A 69 27.64 5.80 -15.67
N GLN A 70 27.31 7.09 -15.72
CA GLN A 70 26.13 7.62 -15.03
C GLN A 70 24.84 7.12 -15.66
N ALA A 71 24.75 7.14 -17.00
CA ALA A 71 23.59 6.64 -17.74
C ALA A 71 23.35 5.15 -17.48
N ALA A 72 24.41 4.33 -17.51
CA ALA A 72 24.30 2.90 -17.21
C ALA A 72 23.77 2.62 -15.79
N LEU A 73 24.22 3.38 -14.78
CA LEU A 73 23.71 3.26 -13.42
C LEU A 73 22.23 3.65 -13.29
N ASP A 74 21.80 4.68 -14.02
CA ASP A 74 20.40 5.10 -14.04
C ASP A 74 19.51 4.06 -14.73
N ASP A 75 19.96 3.53 -15.87
CA ASP A 75 19.29 2.45 -16.58
C ASP A 75 19.15 1.20 -15.71
N ASP A 76 20.22 0.80 -15.00
CA ASP A 76 20.19 -0.34 -14.06
C ASP A 76 19.18 -0.11 -12.92
N VAL A 77 19.14 1.10 -12.35
CA VAL A 77 18.20 1.45 -11.27
C VAL A 77 16.76 1.44 -11.79
N VAL A 78 16.51 2.00 -12.98
CA VAL A 78 15.20 2.01 -13.63
C VAL A 78 14.74 0.58 -13.92
N GLU A 79 15.63 -0.25 -14.48
CA GLU A 79 15.35 -1.65 -14.82
C GLU A 79 15.07 -2.48 -13.57
N GLN A 80 15.83 -2.28 -12.48
CA GLN A 80 15.55 -2.94 -11.21
C GLN A 80 14.15 -2.55 -10.68
N ALA A 81 13.83 -1.25 -10.65
CA ALA A 81 12.52 -0.77 -10.20
C ALA A 81 11.38 -1.29 -11.09
N ALA A 82 11.58 -1.35 -12.40
CA ALA A 82 10.62 -1.92 -13.36
C ALA A 82 10.39 -3.41 -13.10
N ASN A 83 11.45 -4.18 -12.85
CA ASN A 83 11.37 -5.61 -12.53
C ASN A 83 10.64 -5.87 -11.20
N GLU A 84 10.92 -5.07 -10.16
CA GLU A 84 10.20 -5.14 -8.89
C GLU A 84 8.70 -4.84 -9.07
N ASN A 85 8.36 -3.78 -9.81
CA ASN A 85 6.98 -3.43 -10.13
C ASN A 85 6.29 -4.54 -10.95
N ALA A 86 6.97 -5.11 -11.94
CA ALA A 86 6.44 -6.22 -12.73
C ALA A 86 6.17 -7.46 -11.87
N ALA A 87 7.06 -7.77 -10.91
CA ALA A 87 6.86 -8.86 -9.97
C ALA A 87 5.63 -8.63 -9.07
N VAL A 88 5.42 -7.40 -8.59
CA VAL A 88 4.22 -7.02 -7.82
C VAL A 88 2.95 -7.18 -8.66
N VAL A 89 2.93 -6.65 -9.89
CA VAL A 89 1.77 -6.77 -10.80
C VAL A 89 1.46 -8.24 -11.11
N LYS A 90 2.48 -9.06 -11.34
CA LYS A 90 2.33 -10.52 -11.52
C LYS A 90 1.71 -11.18 -10.30
N GLY A 91 2.16 -10.80 -9.09
CA GLY A 91 1.58 -11.26 -7.82
C GLY A 91 0.11 -10.87 -7.66
N HIS A 92 -0.25 -9.64 -8.02
CA HIS A 92 -1.64 -9.17 -7.99
C HIS A 92 -2.52 -9.95 -8.98
N ARG A 93 -2.04 -10.18 -10.21
CA ARG A 93 -2.76 -10.98 -11.23
C ARG A 93 -3.06 -12.39 -10.73
N LYS A 94 -2.07 -13.09 -10.18
CA LYS A 94 -2.27 -14.42 -9.58
C LYS A 94 -3.28 -14.40 -8.43
N THR A 95 -3.27 -13.36 -7.61
CA THR A 95 -4.21 -13.21 -6.50
C THR A 95 -5.63 -12.99 -7.00
N LEU A 96 -5.82 -12.15 -8.02
CA LEU A 96 -7.13 -11.90 -8.62
C LEU A 96 -7.68 -13.14 -9.32
N GLU A 97 -6.86 -13.88 -10.04
CA GLU A 97 -7.24 -15.17 -10.64
C GLU A 97 -7.79 -16.14 -9.58
N ARG A 98 -7.14 -16.23 -8.42
CA ARG A 98 -7.64 -17.02 -7.29
C ARG A 98 -9.00 -16.53 -6.79
N TRP A 99 -9.17 -15.22 -6.63
CA TRP A 99 -10.45 -14.65 -6.16
C TRP A 99 -11.57 -14.77 -7.18
N ARG A 100 -11.26 -14.68 -8.47
CA ARG A 100 -12.18 -15.00 -9.56
C ARG A 100 -12.66 -16.43 -9.45
N GLY A 101 -11.75 -17.40 -9.31
CA GLY A 101 -12.12 -18.81 -9.13
C GLY A 101 -12.98 -19.07 -7.89
N ILE A 102 -12.71 -18.38 -6.78
CA ILE A 102 -13.56 -18.45 -5.57
C ILE A 102 -14.96 -17.90 -5.85
N THR A 103 -15.06 -16.78 -6.57
CA THR A 103 -16.34 -16.15 -6.89
C THR A 103 -17.17 -17.02 -7.84
N GLU A 104 -16.54 -17.63 -8.84
CA GLU A 104 -17.16 -18.60 -9.74
C GLU A 104 -17.64 -19.84 -8.98
N SER A 105 -16.80 -20.40 -8.10
CA SER A 105 -17.18 -21.54 -7.26
C SER A 105 -18.35 -21.22 -6.32
N PHE A 106 -18.39 -20.01 -5.78
CA PHE A 106 -19.49 -19.55 -4.95
C PHE A 106 -20.81 -19.46 -5.75
N ALA A 107 -20.75 -18.94 -6.98
CA ALA A 107 -21.91 -18.91 -7.86
C ALA A 107 -22.44 -20.32 -8.16
N VAL A 108 -21.54 -21.25 -8.52
CA VAL A 108 -21.89 -22.66 -8.78
C VAL A 108 -22.53 -23.32 -7.55
N LEU A 109 -21.99 -23.09 -6.36
CA LEU A 109 -22.57 -23.64 -5.13
C LEU A 109 -23.97 -23.07 -4.86
N LEU A 110 -24.15 -21.76 -5.06
CA LEU A 110 -25.45 -21.11 -4.88
C LEU A 110 -26.48 -21.63 -5.88
N GLU A 111 -26.10 -21.79 -7.15
CA GLU A 111 -26.94 -22.41 -8.18
C GLU A 111 -27.37 -23.83 -7.79
N SER A 112 -26.43 -24.64 -7.27
CA SER A 112 -26.74 -25.99 -6.79
C SER A 112 -27.74 -25.99 -5.63
N GLN A 113 -27.58 -25.12 -4.64
CA GLN A 113 -28.51 -25.02 -3.50
C GLN A 113 -29.89 -24.52 -3.94
N LEU A 114 -29.95 -23.59 -4.90
CA LEU A 114 -31.20 -23.11 -5.48
C LEU A 114 -31.93 -24.20 -6.27
N ALA A 115 -31.20 -25.05 -6.99
CA ALA A 115 -31.77 -26.16 -7.73
C ALA A 115 -32.35 -27.25 -6.81
N GLU A 116 -31.72 -27.51 -5.67
CA GLU A 116 -32.25 -28.43 -4.64
C GLU A 116 -33.51 -27.85 -3.98
N GLY A 117 -33.56 -26.53 -3.81
CA GLY A 117 -34.73 -25.80 -3.30
C GLY A 117 -34.99 -25.98 -1.81
N LYS A 118 -34.22 -26.84 -1.13
CA LYS A 118 -34.36 -27.15 0.29
C LYS A 118 -33.03 -27.16 1.03
N ILE A 119 -33.06 -26.91 2.34
CA ILE A 119 -31.91 -26.98 3.23
C ILE A 119 -32.27 -27.69 4.54
N ASN A 120 -31.26 -28.34 5.13
CA ASN A 120 -31.37 -28.95 6.45
C ASN A 120 -30.94 -27.97 7.54
N VAL A 121 -31.77 -27.81 8.57
CA VAL A 121 -31.51 -26.90 9.70
C VAL A 121 -31.65 -27.66 11.02
N ASP A 122 -30.68 -27.46 11.91
CA ASP A 122 -30.71 -28.03 13.25
C ASP A 122 -31.75 -27.32 14.12
N LEU A 123 -32.65 -28.11 14.70
CA LEU A 123 -33.65 -27.63 15.64
C LEU A 123 -33.05 -27.49 17.05
N PRO A 124 -33.46 -26.47 17.83
CA PRO A 124 -33.03 -26.30 19.22
C PRO A 124 -33.33 -27.50 20.13
N THR A 125 -34.32 -28.33 19.75
CA THR A 125 -34.77 -29.50 20.50
C THR A 125 -33.94 -30.77 20.21
N GLY A 126 -32.92 -30.70 19.36
CA GLY A 126 -32.12 -31.85 18.94
C GLY A 126 -32.84 -32.65 17.84
N GLY A 127 -32.59 -32.28 16.59
CA GLY A 127 -33.14 -32.91 15.39
C GLY A 127 -32.86 -32.06 14.16
N VAL A 128 -32.95 -32.64 12.96
CA VAL A 128 -32.77 -31.92 11.69
C VAL A 128 -34.13 -31.74 11.02
N ALA A 129 -34.46 -30.52 10.63
CA ALA A 129 -35.65 -30.22 9.84
C ALA A 129 -35.24 -29.80 8.42
N GLU A 130 -35.94 -30.34 7.43
CA GLU A 130 -35.82 -29.92 6.04
C GLU A 130 -36.79 -28.77 5.78
N ILE A 131 -36.28 -27.62 5.36
CA ILE A 131 -37.07 -26.43 5.03
C ILE A 131 -36.75 -25.96 3.62
N ASP A 132 -37.65 -25.17 3.03
CA ASP A 132 -37.37 -24.51 1.75
C ASP A 132 -36.19 -23.52 1.89
N VAL A 133 -35.41 -23.34 0.83
CA VAL A 133 -34.33 -22.37 0.78
C VAL A 133 -34.89 -20.96 1.07
N PRO A 134 -34.45 -20.28 2.14
CA PRO A 134 -35.00 -18.98 2.48
C PRO A 134 -34.60 -17.92 1.44
N LEU A 135 -35.58 -17.25 0.84
CA LEU A 135 -35.31 -16.22 -0.18
C LEU A 135 -34.48 -15.04 0.34
N GLU A 136 -34.59 -14.69 1.63
CA GLU A 136 -33.76 -13.66 2.24
C GLU A 136 -32.27 -14.06 2.28
N TYR A 137 -31.99 -15.34 2.56
CA TYR A 137 -30.63 -15.89 2.51
C TYR A 137 -30.08 -15.81 1.08
N VAL A 138 -30.88 -16.21 0.09
CA VAL A 138 -30.52 -16.11 -1.34
C VAL A 138 -30.20 -14.66 -1.73
N GLY A 139 -31.04 -13.70 -1.34
CA GLY A 139 -30.82 -12.28 -1.61
C GLY A 139 -29.50 -11.76 -1.04
N LYS A 140 -29.15 -12.16 0.20
CA LYS A 140 -27.87 -11.81 0.83
C LYS A 140 -26.70 -12.43 0.08
N CYS A 141 -26.78 -13.72 -0.25
CA CYS A 141 -25.73 -14.43 -1.00
C CYS A 141 -25.50 -13.79 -2.38
N MET A 142 -26.57 -13.50 -3.12
CA MET A 142 -26.51 -12.80 -4.40
C MET A 142 -25.86 -11.42 -4.27
N GLY A 143 -26.27 -10.64 -3.27
CA GLY A 143 -25.71 -9.31 -3.00
C GLY A 143 -24.21 -9.36 -2.70
N HIS A 144 -23.78 -10.27 -1.82
CA HIS A 144 -22.36 -10.42 -1.50
C HIS A 144 -21.54 -10.96 -2.68
N GLY A 145 -22.08 -11.95 -3.41
CA GLY A 145 -21.42 -12.55 -4.57
C GLY A 145 -21.20 -11.56 -5.70
N THR A 146 -22.23 -10.80 -6.08
CA THR A 146 -22.15 -9.78 -7.14
C THR A 146 -21.20 -8.64 -6.78
N GLN A 147 -21.23 -8.15 -5.53
CA GLN A 147 -20.27 -7.14 -5.06
C GLN A 147 -18.83 -7.67 -5.01
N ALA A 148 -18.62 -8.95 -4.71
CA ALA A 148 -17.29 -9.56 -4.76
C ALA A 148 -16.80 -9.64 -6.21
N LEU A 149 -17.66 -10.12 -7.12
CA LEU A 149 -17.37 -10.20 -8.55
C LEU A 149 -17.00 -8.84 -9.15
N GLU A 150 -17.80 -7.81 -8.87
CA GLU A 150 -17.56 -6.44 -9.34
C GLU A 150 -16.17 -5.95 -8.94
N ARG A 151 -15.78 -6.17 -7.68
CA ARG A 151 -14.46 -5.77 -7.17
C ARG A 151 -13.33 -6.50 -7.88
N VAL A 152 -13.45 -7.82 -8.08
CA VAL A 152 -12.44 -8.62 -8.80
C VAL A 152 -12.31 -8.14 -10.25
N VAL A 153 -13.43 -8.01 -10.96
CA VAL A 153 -13.45 -7.56 -12.37
C VAL A 153 -12.81 -6.19 -12.51
N ARG A 154 -13.17 -5.22 -11.65
CA ARG A 154 -12.59 -3.88 -11.67
C ARG A 154 -11.07 -3.90 -11.46
N LEU A 155 -10.58 -4.66 -10.48
CA LEU A 155 -9.15 -4.74 -10.19
C LEU A 155 -8.37 -5.44 -11.31
N GLU A 156 -8.96 -6.43 -11.95
CA GLU A 156 -8.33 -7.05 -13.12
C GLU A 156 -8.25 -6.09 -14.29
N ARG A 157 -9.35 -5.41 -14.62
CA ARG A 157 -9.36 -4.39 -15.68
C ARG A 157 -8.26 -3.33 -15.47
N GLN A 158 -8.07 -2.87 -14.23
CA GLN A 158 -6.97 -1.99 -13.86
C GLN A 158 -5.58 -2.62 -14.10
N ASN A 159 -5.36 -3.86 -13.66
CA ASN A 159 -4.08 -4.58 -13.85
C ASN A 159 -3.76 -4.93 -15.32
N TYR A 160 -4.77 -4.96 -16.19
CA TYR A 160 -4.62 -5.14 -17.63
C TYR A 160 -4.63 -3.80 -18.41
N GLY A 161 -4.72 -2.66 -17.71
CA GLY A 161 -4.76 -1.34 -18.35
C GLY A 161 -6.03 -1.09 -19.16
N LEU A 162 -7.09 -1.89 -18.97
CA LEU A 162 -8.37 -1.77 -19.68
C LEU A 162 -9.22 -0.59 -19.19
N ASP A 163 -8.84 0.00 -18.06
CA ASP A 163 -9.48 1.17 -17.44
C ASP A 163 -8.58 2.42 -17.48
N ALA A 164 -7.42 2.36 -18.15
CA ALA A 164 -6.62 3.55 -18.36
C ALA A 164 -7.40 4.48 -19.31
N SER A 165 -8.00 5.54 -18.76
CA SER A 165 -8.26 6.72 -19.56
C SER A 165 -6.91 7.32 -19.94
N ASP A 166 -6.70 7.68 -21.20
CA ASP A 166 -5.56 8.47 -21.71
C ASP A 166 -5.45 9.88 -21.09
N LYS A 167 -5.88 10.05 -19.85
CA LYS A 167 -5.67 11.27 -19.08
C LYS A 167 -4.46 11.06 -18.21
N ASP A 168 -3.36 11.55 -18.75
CA ASP A 168 -2.16 12.00 -18.05
C ASP A 168 -2.57 12.99 -16.95
N GLU A 169 -3.12 12.49 -15.84
CA GLU A 169 -3.52 13.32 -14.70
C GLU A 169 -2.27 13.71 -13.92
N GLY A 170 -1.63 14.78 -14.38
CA GLY A 170 -0.94 15.72 -13.51
C GLY A 170 0.49 15.38 -13.12
N VAL A 171 1.24 14.65 -13.95
CA VAL A 171 2.70 14.72 -13.84
C VAL A 171 3.13 16.07 -14.43
N LYS A 172 3.25 17.08 -13.56
CA LYS A 172 3.81 18.38 -13.93
C LYS A 172 5.14 18.16 -14.64
N SER A 173 5.33 18.83 -15.77
CA SER A 173 6.60 18.73 -16.49
C SER A 173 7.75 19.23 -15.62
N PHE A 174 8.98 18.80 -15.92
CA PHE A 174 10.17 19.30 -15.21
C PHE A 174 10.25 20.84 -15.24
N GLU A 175 9.83 21.46 -16.34
CA GLU A 175 9.75 22.93 -16.47
C GLU A 175 8.70 23.55 -15.54
N GLU A 176 7.53 22.92 -15.37
CA GLU A 176 6.51 23.40 -14.44
C GLU A 176 6.97 23.32 -12.98
N LEU A 177 7.70 22.26 -12.62
CA LEU A 177 8.30 22.11 -11.29
C LEU A 177 9.42 23.14 -11.04
N MET A 178 10.21 23.46 -12.07
CA MET A 178 11.26 24.48 -11.98
C MET A 178 10.67 25.90 -11.90
N ALA A 179 9.55 26.16 -12.57
CA ALA A 179 8.85 27.44 -12.50
C ALA A 179 8.21 27.70 -11.12
N GLU A 180 7.75 26.65 -10.43
CA GLU A 180 7.17 26.76 -9.08
C GLU A 180 8.22 27.03 -7.98
N VAL A 181 9.48 26.65 -8.22
CA VAL A 181 10.60 26.82 -7.28
C VAL A 181 11.46 28.04 -7.63
N ALA A 182 11.29 28.63 -8.82
CA ALA A 182 11.99 29.84 -9.21
C ALA A 182 11.56 31.01 -8.30
N PRO A 183 12.48 31.64 -7.54
CA PRO A 183 12.14 32.85 -6.80
C PRO A 183 11.70 33.92 -7.80
N SER A 184 10.58 34.59 -7.52
CA SER A 184 10.10 35.70 -8.33
C SER A 184 11.15 36.81 -8.33
N ASP A 185 11.99 36.82 -9.37
CA ASP A 185 12.89 37.93 -9.63
C ASP A 185 12.05 39.07 -10.20
N SER A 186 11.51 39.88 -9.29
CA SER A 186 11.00 41.21 -9.61
C SER A 186 11.57 42.20 -8.60
N GLY A 187 12.90 42.30 -8.60
CA GLY A 187 13.58 43.53 -8.24
C GLY A 187 13.82 44.36 -9.50
N ALA A 188 12.93 45.31 -9.78
CA ALA A 188 13.21 46.46 -10.64
C ALA A 188 12.16 47.54 -10.43
N GLU A 189 12.36 48.39 -9.42
CA GLU A 189 12.16 49.84 -9.45
C GLU A 189 12.96 50.50 -8.32
#